data_AF-A0A433X294-F1
#
_entry.id   AF-A0A433X294-F1
#
_cell.length_a   1.000
_cell.length_b   1.000
_cell.length_c   1.000
_cell.angle_alpha   90.00
_cell.angle_beta   90.00
_cell.angle_gamma   90.00
#
_symmetry.space_group_name_H-M   'P 1'
#
loop_
_entity.id
_entity.type
_entity.pdbx_description
1 polymer ?
#
loop_
_entity_poly.entity_id
_entity_poly.type
_entity_poly.pdbx_seq_one_letter_code
_entity_poly.pdbx_strand_id
1 'polypeptide(L)'
;MTIEARLELLTHQVNLLKRMIPSDAYPFFMFVLNHNFTEKQMDAILKILRILNWRFKQDYTSPPLHEIQELQDELSPYSINTDHLLRDAPPNLEEFSDLSKSVLGTNFQVDHLLLSLKGQHIFPPLCEFLLNQEPYS
;
A
#
# COMPACT_ATOMS: atom_id res chain seq x y z
N MET A 1 29.13 -23.03 -4.65
CA MET A 1 27.99 -22.41 -3.95
C MET A 1 26.87 -22.27 -4.96
N THR A 2 25.71 -22.89 -4.71
CA THR A 2 24.57 -22.86 -5.63
C THR A 2 23.82 -21.53 -5.55
N ILE A 3 22.96 -21.25 -6.53
CA ILE A 3 22.09 -20.06 -6.50
C ILE A 3 21.14 -20.12 -5.30
N GLU A 4 20.60 -21.30 -4.98
CA GLU A 4 19.72 -21.51 -3.81
C GLU A 4 20.44 -21.16 -2.50
N ALA A 5 21.67 -21.65 -2.31
CA ALA A 5 22.46 -21.34 -1.11
C ALA A 5 22.78 -19.84 -0.99
N ARG A 6 22.94 -19.13 -2.11
CA ARG A 6 23.12 -17.67 -2.11
C ARG A 6 21.84 -16.93 -1.74
N LEU A 7 20.68 -17.38 -2.23
CA LEU A 7 19.38 -16.80 -1.89
C LEU A 7 19.02 -17.02 -0.43
N GLU A 8 19.31 -18.21 0.11
CA GLU A 8 19.12 -18.52 1.52
C GLU A 8 20.00 -17.63 2.42
N LEU A 9 21.29 -17.51 2.07
CA LEU A 9 22.21 -16.62 2.79
C LEU A 9 21.75 -15.17 2.75
N LEU A 10 21.32 -14.68 1.58
CA LEU A 10 20.83 -13.31 1.42
C LEU A 10 19.57 -13.06 2.26
N THR A 11 18.63 -14.00 2.24
CA THR A 11 17.41 -13.94 3.06
C THR A 11 17.75 -13.90 4.54
N HIS A 12 18.70 -14.72 4.98
CA HIS A 12 19.18 -14.72 6.35
C HIS A 12 19.82 -13.38 6.75
N GLN A 13 20.68 -12.83 5.90
CA GLN A 13 21.32 -11.52 6.12
C GLN A 13 20.30 -10.39 6.25
N VAL A 14 19.30 -10.35 5.35
CA VAL A 14 18.21 -9.37 5.42
C VAL A 14 17.43 -9.50 6.74
N ASN A 15 17.16 -10.73 7.18
CA ASN A 15 16.48 -10.97 8.45
C ASN A 15 17.30 -10.53 9.68
N LEU A 16 18.63 -10.62 9.63
CA LEU A 16 19.49 -10.08 10.68
C LEU A 16 19.45 -8.55 10.69
N LEU A 17 19.56 -7.92 9.52
CA LEU A 17 19.51 -6.46 9.38
C LEU A 17 18.19 -5.88 9.91
N LYS A 18 17.06 -6.55 9.62
CA LYS A 18 15.75 -6.19 10.17
C LYS A 18 15.74 -6.08 11.69
N ARG A 19 16.42 -7.01 12.39
CA ARG A 19 16.47 -7.03 13.87
C ARG A 19 17.32 -5.91 14.46
N MET A 20 18.19 -5.30 13.67
CA MET A 20 19.03 -4.17 14.10
C MET A 20 18.29 -2.84 14.03
N ILE A 21 17.20 -2.78 13.27
CA ILE A 21 16.39 -1.57 13.12
C ILE A 21 15.37 -1.54 14.27
N PRO A 22 15.21 -0.40 14.97
CA PRO A 22 14.16 -0.25 15.97
C PRO A 22 12.78 -0.55 15.37
N SER A 23 11.97 -1.33 16.07
CA SER A 23 10.67 -1.82 15.56
C SER A 23 9.68 -0.71 15.21
N ASP A 24 9.86 0.48 15.78
CA ASP A 24 9.03 1.67 15.63
C ASP A 24 9.55 2.68 14.61
N ALA A 25 10.80 2.54 14.14
CA ALA A 25 11.43 3.55 13.28
C ALA A 25 10.81 3.61 11.87
N TYR A 26 10.46 2.45 11.31
CA TYR A 26 9.96 2.33 9.93
C TYR A 26 8.84 1.29 9.82
N PRO A 27 7.66 1.54 10.41
CA PRO A 27 6.63 0.53 10.56
C PRO A 27 6.06 0.04 9.22
N PHE A 28 5.90 0.92 8.22
CA PHE A 28 5.44 0.51 6.88
C PHE A 28 6.49 -0.28 6.11
N PHE A 29 7.76 0.14 6.12
CA PHE A 29 8.81 -0.66 5.45
C PHE A 29 9.02 -2.02 6.13
N MET A 30 8.90 -2.09 7.45
CA MET A 30 8.90 -3.37 8.17
C MET A 30 7.71 -4.24 7.78
N PHE A 31 6.52 -3.65 7.63
CA PHE A 31 5.33 -4.34 7.15
C PHE A 31 5.55 -4.95 5.76
N VAL A 32 6.06 -4.17 4.80
CA VAL A 32 6.40 -4.59 3.44
C VAL A 32 7.37 -5.77 3.46
N LEU A 33 8.46 -5.64 4.22
CA LEU A 33 9.47 -6.68 4.28
C LEU A 33 8.97 -7.95 5.01
N ASN A 34 8.07 -7.84 5.99
CA ASN A 34 7.55 -9.00 6.73
C ASN A 34 6.58 -9.84 5.89
N HIS A 35 5.90 -9.21 4.92
CA HIS A 35 5.02 -9.89 3.99
C HIS A 35 5.71 -10.24 2.66
N ASN A 36 7.01 -9.93 2.51
CA ASN A 36 7.79 -10.14 1.29
C ASN A 36 7.16 -9.47 0.06
N PHE A 37 6.58 -8.29 0.23
CA PHE A 37 6.04 -7.54 -0.90
C PHE A 37 7.17 -7.04 -1.80
N THR A 38 6.92 -7.10 -3.10
CA THR A 38 7.84 -6.60 -4.11
C THR A 38 7.81 -5.06 -4.16
N GLU A 39 8.85 -4.47 -4.73
CA GLU A 39 8.91 -3.01 -4.97
C GLU A 39 7.72 -2.52 -5.80
N LYS A 40 7.36 -3.24 -6.87
CA LYS A 40 6.18 -2.93 -7.70
C LYS A 40 4.89 -2.89 -6.89
N GLN A 41 4.71 -3.84 -5.98
CA GLN A 41 3.54 -3.90 -5.11
C GLN A 41 3.51 -2.72 -4.12
N MET A 42 4.66 -2.38 -3.55
CA MET A 42 4.80 -1.22 -2.67
C MET A 42 4.47 0.08 -3.41
N ASP A 43 5.05 0.28 -4.60
CA ASP A 43 4.83 1.48 -5.41
C ASP A 43 3.36 1.62 -5.83
N ALA A 44 2.72 0.54 -6.26
CA ALA A 44 1.31 0.53 -6.62
C ALA A 44 0.43 0.98 -5.44
N ILE A 45 0.69 0.50 -4.22
CA ILE A 45 -0.06 0.91 -3.02
C ILE A 45 0.15 2.39 -2.70
N LEU A 46 1.38 2.90 -2.83
CA LEU A 46 1.67 4.31 -2.60
C LEU A 46 0.98 5.21 -3.63
N LYS A 47 0.94 4.80 -4.90
CA LYS A 47 0.22 5.52 -5.95
C LYS A 47 -1.30 5.49 -5.70
N ILE A 48 -1.87 4.33 -5.30
CA ILE A 48 -3.29 4.21 -4.92
C ILE A 48 -3.62 5.18 -3.77
N LEU A 49 -2.82 5.17 -2.69
CA LEU A 49 -3.03 6.07 -1.55
C LEU A 49 -2.97 7.54 -1.95
N ARG A 50 -2.08 7.89 -2.89
CA ARG A 50 -1.97 9.25 -3.38
C ARG A 50 -3.22 9.71 -4.12
N ILE A 51 -3.81 8.86 -4.95
CA ILE A 51 -5.09 9.14 -5.63
C ILE A 51 -6.23 9.25 -4.61
N LEU A 52 -6.33 8.32 -3.66
CA LEU A 52 -7.36 8.37 -2.62
C LEU A 52 -7.21 9.62 -1.74
N ASN A 53 -5.98 10.04 -1.44
CA ASN A 53 -5.71 11.26 -0.69
C ASN A 53 -6.11 12.51 -1.48
N TRP A 54 -5.91 12.54 -2.81
CA TRP A 54 -6.40 13.61 -3.68
C TRP A 54 -7.94 13.69 -3.63
N ARG A 55 -8.63 12.55 -3.77
CA ARG A 55 -10.10 12.46 -3.60
C ARG A 55 -10.56 12.92 -2.22
N PHE A 56 -9.87 12.50 -1.16
CA PHE A 56 -10.18 12.86 0.23
C PHE A 56 -10.07 14.38 0.47
N LYS A 57 -9.06 15.03 -0.10
CA LYS A 57 -8.86 16.47 0.05
C LYS A 57 -9.81 17.31 -0.80
N GLN A 58 -10.54 16.71 -1.74
CA GLN A 58 -11.32 17.41 -2.77
C GLN A 58 -10.48 18.50 -3.45
N ASP A 59 -9.20 18.21 -3.66
CA ASP A 59 -8.26 19.21 -4.16
C ASP A 59 -8.54 19.44 -5.65
N TYR A 60 -9.18 20.56 -5.99
CA TYR A 60 -9.57 20.92 -7.36
C TYR A 60 -8.37 21.13 -8.32
N THR A 61 -7.13 20.96 -7.84
CA THR A 61 -5.99 20.73 -8.73
C THR A 61 -6.23 19.50 -9.60
N SER A 62 -5.83 19.58 -10.88
CA SER A 62 -6.04 18.52 -11.85
C SER A 62 -5.71 17.14 -11.26
N PRO A 63 -6.57 16.12 -11.50
CA PRO A 63 -6.26 14.76 -11.07
C PRO A 63 -4.87 14.37 -11.55
N PRO A 64 -4.14 13.51 -10.81
CA PRO A 64 -2.84 13.03 -11.24
C PRO A 64 -3.01 12.03 -12.39
N LEU A 65 -3.52 12.50 -13.53
CA LEU A 65 -3.93 11.71 -14.71
C LEU A 65 -2.80 10.81 -15.19
N HIS A 66 -1.56 11.32 -15.15
CA HIS A 66 -0.37 10.54 -15.51
C HIS A 66 -0.17 9.34 -14.57
N GLU A 67 -0.35 9.53 -13.26
CA GLU A 67 -0.18 8.46 -12.27
C GLU A 67 -1.33 7.47 -12.30
N ILE A 68 -2.54 7.94 -12.63
CA ILE A 68 -3.72 7.08 -12.85
C ILE A 68 -3.50 6.22 -14.10
N GLN A 69 -2.98 6.80 -15.18
CA GLN A 69 -2.66 6.08 -16.40
C GLN A 69 -1.54 5.05 -16.19
N GLU A 70 -0.47 5.43 -15.49
CA GLU A 70 0.59 4.50 -15.11
C GLU A 70 0.08 3.37 -14.22
N LEU A 71 -0.75 3.68 -13.23
CA LEU A 71 -1.40 2.67 -12.40
C LEU A 71 -2.30 1.77 -13.23
N GLN A 72 -3.03 2.29 -14.20
CA GLN A 72 -3.84 1.48 -15.10
C GLN A 72 -2.99 0.48 -15.88
N ASP A 73 -1.85 0.93 -16.40
CA ASP A 73 -0.92 0.06 -17.13
C ASP A 73 -0.28 -0.97 -16.19
N GLU A 74 0.12 -0.58 -14.98
CA GLU A 74 0.71 -1.45 -13.96
C GLU A 74 -0.30 -2.45 -13.35
N LEU A 75 -1.57 -2.05 -13.25
CA LEU A 75 -2.67 -2.86 -12.71
C LEU A 75 -3.40 -3.66 -13.79
N SER A 76 -3.14 -3.42 -15.08
CA SER A 76 -3.69 -4.20 -16.20
C SER A 76 -3.51 -5.72 -16.07
N PRO A 77 -2.38 -6.28 -15.58
CA PRO A 77 -2.27 -7.73 -15.37
C PRO A 77 -3.11 -8.25 -14.19
N TYR A 78 -3.61 -7.38 -13.31
CA TYR A 78 -4.37 -7.73 -12.12
C TYR A 78 -5.90 -7.67 -12.33
N SER A 79 -6.38 -7.33 -13.54
CA SER A 79 -7.82 -7.20 -13.88
C SER A 79 -8.59 -6.24 -12.94
N ILE A 80 -7.92 -5.24 -12.38
CA ILE A 80 -8.54 -4.30 -11.45
C ILE A 80 -9.30 -3.24 -12.25
N ASN A 81 -10.59 -3.08 -11.97
CA ASN A 81 -11.36 -1.97 -12.52
C ASN A 81 -10.92 -0.67 -11.80
N THR A 82 -10.13 0.14 -12.51
CA THR A 82 -9.60 1.42 -12.04
C THR A 82 -10.57 2.58 -12.25
N ASP A 83 -11.73 2.38 -12.88
CA ASP A 83 -12.76 3.42 -13.07
C ASP A 83 -13.25 3.95 -11.72
N HIS A 84 -13.13 3.16 -10.65
CA HIS A 84 -13.43 3.55 -9.29
C HIS A 84 -12.46 4.61 -8.73
N LEU A 85 -11.21 4.63 -9.19
CA LEU A 85 -10.18 5.58 -8.73
C LEU A 85 -10.49 7.03 -9.14
N LEU A 86 -11.33 7.24 -10.16
CA LEU A 86 -11.74 8.55 -10.68
C LEU A 86 -13.12 9.00 -10.17
N ARG A 87 -13.74 8.28 -9.24
CA ARG A 87 -15.04 8.66 -8.69
C ARG A 87 -14.95 9.96 -7.90
N ASP A 88 -15.90 10.88 -8.16
CA ASP A 88 -16.11 12.10 -7.37
C ASP A 88 -16.85 11.80 -6.06
N ALA A 89 -16.23 10.94 -5.24
CA ALA A 89 -16.73 10.53 -3.94
C ALA A 89 -15.54 10.33 -2.99
N PRO A 90 -15.70 10.57 -1.68
CA PRO A 90 -14.65 10.29 -0.71
C PRO A 90 -14.25 8.80 -0.76
N PRO A 91 -12.97 8.48 -0.54
CA PRO A 91 -12.53 7.10 -0.52
C PRO A 91 -13.15 6.35 0.67
N ASN A 92 -13.41 5.06 0.51
CA ASN A 92 -13.92 4.22 1.59
C ASN A 92 -12.96 3.05 1.92
N LEU A 93 -13.09 2.50 3.13
CA LEU A 93 -12.24 1.42 3.62
C LEU A 93 -12.39 0.14 2.80
N GLU A 94 -13.59 -0.17 2.32
CA GLU A 94 -13.89 -1.35 1.49
C GLU A 94 -13.16 -1.26 0.13
N GLU A 95 -13.25 -0.11 -0.53
CA GLU A 95 -12.55 0.22 -1.77
C GLU A 95 -11.03 0.10 -1.58
N PHE A 96 -10.48 0.67 -0.51
CA PHE A 96 -9.06 0.52 -0.19
C PHE A 96 -8.68 -0.93 0.10
N SER A 97 -9.53 -1.68 0.81
CA SER A 97 -9.34 -3.10 1.09
C SER A 97 -9.27 -3.91 -0.21
N ASP A 98 -10.18 -3.68 -1.14
CA ASP A 98 -10.26 -4.44 -2.39
C ASP A 98 -9.10 -4.11 -3.34
N LEU A 99 -8.75 -2.83 -3.44
CA LEU A 99 -7.58 -2.38 -4.19
C LEU A 99 -6.27 -2.91 -3.58
N SER A 100 -6.15 -2.88 -2.25
CA SER A 100 -4.94 -3.38 -1.59
C SER A 100 -4.82 -4.90 -1.70
N LYS A 101 -5.92 -5.66 -1.56
CA LYS A 101 -5.92 -7.12 -1.70
C LYS A 101 -5.67 -7.58 -3.13
N SER A 102 -6.13 -6.83 -4.13
CA SER A 102 -5.86 -7.17 -5.53
C SER A 102 -4.39 -6.98 -5.91
N VAL A 103 -3.70 -6.01 -5.30
CA VAL A 103 -2.26 -5.78 -5.51
C VAL A 103 -1.37 -6.68 -4.65
N LEU A 104 -1.67 -6.76 -3.35
CA LEU A 104 -0.83 -7.42 -2.34
C LEU A 104 -1.23 -8.89 -2.06
N GLY A 105 -2.38 -9.34 -2.55
CA GLY A 105 -2.99 -10.63 -2.20
C GLY A 105 -3.81 -10.58 -0.91
N THR A 106 -4.24 -11.73 -0.39
CA THR A 106 -5.10 -11.79 0.81
C THR A 106 -4.35 -12.04 2.12
N ASN A 107 -3.03 -12.17 2.09
CA ASN A 107 -2.20 -12.57 3.23
C ASN A 107 -1.80 -11.41 4.16
N PHE A 108 -2.68 -10.43 4.37
CA PHE A 108 -2.40 -9.33 5.31
C PHE A 108 -3.71 -8.72 5.83
N GLN A 109 -3.60 -7.97 6.93
CA GLN A 109 -4.72 -7.22 7.49
C GLN A 109 -4.62 -5.73 7.09
N VAL A 110 -5.71 -5.20 6.53
CA VAL A 110 -5.77 -3.83 5.98
C VAL A 110 -5.59 -2.79 7.09
N ASP A 111 -6.12 -3.02 8.28
CA ASP A 111 -5.96 -2.12 9.42
C ASP A 111 -4.49 -2.02 9.85
N HIS A 112 -3.77 -3.14 9.84
CA HIS A 112 -2.33 -3.15 10.12
C HIS A 112 -1.53 -2.41 9.05
N LEU A 113 -1.92 -2.52 7.78
CA LEU A 113 -1.34 -1.72 6.70
C LEU A 113 -1.57 -0.23 6.95
N LEU A 114 -2.81 0.19 7.22
CA LEU A 114 -3.16 1.60 7.50
C LEU A 114 -2.46 2.15 8.75
N LEU A 115 -2.38 1.37 9.83
CA LEU A 115 -1.64 1.74 11.03
C LEU A 115 -0.14 1.88 10.74
N SER A 116 0.44 0.99 9.93
CA SER A 116 1.84 1.06 9.54
C SER A 116 2.16 2.29 8.69
N LEU A 117 1.25 2.64 7.76
CA LEU A 117 1.33 3.84 6.93
C LEU A 117 1.24 5.11 7.79
N LYS A 118 0.24 5.16 8.69
CA LYS A 118 0.06 6.26 9.66
C LYS A 118 1.29 6.43 10.54
N GLY A 119 1.82 5.33 11.09
CA GLY A 119 3.01 5.32 11.95
C GLY A 119 4.28 5.80 11.25
N GLN A 120 4.33 5.74 9.92
CA GLN A 120 5.43 6.26 9.12
C GLN A 120 5.13 7.62 8.47
N HIS A 121 4.09 8.31 8.95
CA HIS A 121 3.65 9.61 8.44
C HIS A 121 3.27 9.64 6.95
N ILE A 122 2.86 8.50 6.37
CA ILE A 122 2.39 8.40 4.99
C ILE A 122 0.88 8.69 4.98
N PHE A 123 0.49 9.81 4.36
CA PHE A 123 -0.89 10.32 4.31
C PHE A 123 -1.70 10.14 5.64
N PRO A 124 -1.24 10.66 6.79
CA PRO A 124 -1.87 10.39 8.09
C PRO A 124 -3.36 10.75 8.17
N PRO A 125 -3.83 11.90 7.61
CA PRO A 125 -5.25 12.24 7.66
C PRO A 125 -6.13 11.27 6.89
N LEU A 126 -5.65 10.76 5.75
CA LEU A 126 -6.37 9.74 4.97
C LEU A 126 -6.41 8.42 5.75
N CYS A 127 -5.28 7.98 6.29
CA CYS A 127 -5.22 6.72 7.04
C CYS A 127 -6.14 6.76 8.26
N GLU A 128 -6.16 7.88 8.99
CA GLU A 128 -7.06 8.09 10.11
C GLU A 128 -8.53 8.14 9.69
N PHE A 129 -8.83 8.80 8.56
CA PHE A 129 -10.18 8.81 8.00
C PHE A 129 -10.66 7.40 7.65
N LEU A 130 -9.83 6.59 6.98
CA LEU A 130 -10.18 5.22 6.60
C LEU A 130 -10.29 4.28 7.82
N LEU A 131 -9.42 4.43 8.83
CA LEU A 131 -9.47 3.65 10.07
C LEU A 131 -10.71 3.96 10.92
N ASN A 132 -11.22 5.19 10.85
CA ASN A 132 -12.40 5.63 11.61
C ASN A 132 -13.73 5.33 10.89
N GLN A 133 -13.70 4.82 9.66
CA GLN A 133 -14.88 4.31 8.99
C GLN A 133 -15.21 2.95 9.60
N GLU A 134 -16.11 2.91 10.60
CA GLU A 134 -16.62 1.66 11.13
C GLU A 134 -17.20 0.80 9.99
N PRO A 135 -16.98 -0.53 9.98
CA PRO A 135 -17.77 -1.41 9.15
C PRO A 135 -19.21 -1.27 9.63
N TYR A 136 -20.11 -0.84 8.76
CA TYR A 136 -21.55 -0.83 9.06
C TYR A 136 -21.92 -2.20 9.66
N SER A 137 -22.32 -2.17 10.93
CA SER A 137 -22.89 -3.32 11.65
C SER A 137 -24.24 -3.71 11.09
#